data_AF-A0A7Y0Z256-F1
#
_entry.id   AF-A0A7Y0Z256-F1
#
_cell.length_a   1.000
_cell.length_b   1.000
_cell.length_c   1.000
_cell.angle_alpha   90.00
_cell.angle_beta   90.00
_cell.angle_gamma   90.00
#
_symmetry.space_group_name_H-M   'P 1'
#
loop_
_entity.id
_entity.type
_entity.pdbx_description
1 polymer ?
#
loop_
_entity_poly.entity_id
_entity_poly.type
_entity_poly.pdbx_seq_one_letter_code
_entity_poly.pdbx_strand_id
1 'polypeptide(L)'
;MNVHSSALNVPPGGNRGSFFQPTARSSSDNAPVASTPHFPVPYFKAPLSSNKAVEQLISQYKQPKTADEITSMEVKRQIKEKFGKDIDPDNTYLVSIQYDHRTNTPPYSGVIVQKISLTQAARLNQQEEPDFHGAIRSKEDGPFEIRKSSKHTDKPDAFGRFPRPNETGFTSHFQGIYTEPQQGSANTYDASNRVDIPATEFKQMVWDNSYKSPYDQYLNNYWNGNSRHAYSEAARGAFLKASHVQHHDKSLTENDRQIAMGVAGMPADKSYLSLNQNDLTQPYKADPNLETKFLTFKGFPMRAFYTQDKTTGRVLLYLPGQASPLKGFDSKKEMNKWLAEQMKDPQFVESFKLYFRPEDLGNEFLSKGIDALVDNTRNVLNGDLPASTQEKLGYFDEGGLFDGQVVQGSPFEELQHRTEVDLKSATRFQFVLNRDVNAKTAFKYLNWAKYGLLLLAPLGIAFPPLGIALTATSTAVGTAQLGIGIDSYIHRRPGADKLIGEGSVKTLLPVFTSGLGNAFKPLSSAISAWASKT
;
A
#
# COMPACT_ATOMS: atom_id res chain seq x y z
N MET A 1 52.16 14.58 22.35
CA MET A 1 52.09 14.98 23.76
C MET A 1 51.07 14.06 24.45
N ASN A 2 51.57 13.22 25.37
CA ASN A 2 50.93 12.44 26.45
C ASN A 2 49.56 11.81 26.15
N VAL A 3 49.34 10.49 26.00
CA VAL A 3 49.75 9.28 26.76
C VAL A 3 49.64 9.40 28.28
N HIS A 4 48.61 8.77 28.84
CA HIS A 4 48.65 8.24 30.21
C HIS A 4 47.88 6.91 30.29
N SER A 5 48.66 5.83 30.41
CA SER A 5 48.28 4.55 30.99
C SER A 5 48.08 4.70 32.50
N SER A 6 47.22 3.88 33.10
CA SER A 6 47.37 3.43 34.49
C SER A 6 46.70 2.08 34.70
N ALA A 7 47.42 1.23 35.42
CA ALA A 7 47.24 -0.19 35.53
C ALA A 7 46.36 -0.62 36.71
N LEU A 8 45.88 -1.87 36.59
CA LEU A 8 45.62 -2.90 37.60
C LEU A 8 45.79 -2.53 39.09
N ASN A 9 44.78 -2.89 39.88
CA ASN A 9 44.99 -3.31 41.26
C ASN A 9 44.04 -4.46 41.63
N VAL A 10 44.63 -5.60 41.99
CA VAL A 10 44.01 -6.81 42.55
C VAL A 10 44.40 -6.85 44.03
N PRO A 11 43.49 -7.23 44.95
CA PRO A 11 43.88 -7.76 46.25
C PRO A 11 43.63 -9.29 46.37
N PRO A 12 44.33 -9.97 47.29
CA PRO A 12 44.69 -11.39 47.16
C PRO A 12 43.99 -12.34 48.15
N GLY A 13 44.04 -13.64 47.83
CA GLY A 13 44.00 -14.77 48.78
C GLY A 13 42.61 -15.14 49.32
N GLY A 14 42.23 -16.40 49.48
CA GLY A 14 42.94 -17.66 49.31
C GLY A 14 42.04 -18.82 49.75
N ASN A 15 42.06 -19.87 48.93
CA ASN A 15 42.15 -21.30 49.27
C ASN A 15 41.22 -21.89 50.37
N ARG A 16 40.33 -22.81 49.96
CA ARG A 16 40.36 -24.23 50.34
C ARG A 16 39.26 -25.01 49.62
N GLY A 17 39.68 -26.06 48.91
CA GLY A 17 38.79 -26.93 48.16
C GLY A 17 38.03 -27.93 49.00
N SER A 18 37.02 -28.51 48.37
CA SER A 18 36.53 -29.86 48.69
C SER A 18 35.94 -30.47 47.43
N PHE A 19 36.61 -31.53 46.98
CA PHE A 19 36.15 -32.50 46.00
C PHE A 19 34.79 -33.08 46.45
N PHE A 20 33.79 -33.07 45.57
CA PHE A 20 32.72 -34.07 45.59
C PHE A 20 32.30 -34.37 44.14
N GLN A 21 32.51 -35.63 43.74
CA GLN A 21 31.97 -36.25 42.53
C GLN A 21 30.46 -36.54 42.70
N PRO A 22 29.72 -36.74 41.58
CA PRO A 22 28.30 -36.46 41.48
C PRO A 22 27.42 -37.55 42.07
N THR A 23 26.49 -37.16 42.95
CA THR A 23 25.35 -38.01 43.33
C THR A 23 24.23 -37.85 42.32
N ALA A 24 23.96 -38.91 41.57
CA ALA A 24 22.73 -39.08 40.83
C ALA A 24 21.53 -38.94 41.79
N ARG A 25 20.72 -37.89 41.59
CA ARG A 25 19.36 -37.82 42.11
C ARG A 25 18.43 -37.61 40.94
N SER A 26 17.65 -38.66 40.68
CA SER A 26 16.37 -38.56 40.00
C SER A 26 15.47 -37.62 40.81
N SER A 27 15.18 -36.44 40.28
CA SER A 27 14.05 -35.64 40.73
C SER A 27 13.25 -35.26 39.49
N SER A 28 12.11 -35.94 39.38
CA SER A 28 11.02 -35.68 38.47
C SER A 28 10.45 -34.28 38.70
N ASP A 29 11.01 -33.29 38.01
CA ASP A 29 10.35 -32.00 37.80
C ASP A 29 9.74 -32.00 36.40
N ASN A 30 8.64 -32.74 36.26
CA ASN A 30 7.70 -32.49 35.18
C ASN A 30 6.96 -31.19 35.51
N ALA A 31 7.57 -30.05 35.14
CA ALA A 31 6.79 -28.87 34.86
C ALA A 31 5.74 -29.27 33.80
N PRO A 32 4.45 -28.94 33.96
CA PRO A 32 3.48 -29.22 32.93
C PRO A 32 3.90 -28.42 31.70
N VAL A 33 4.40 -29.11 30.67
CA VAL A 33 4.40 -28.59 29.30
C VAL A 33 2.95 -28.19 29.07
N ALA A 34 2.70 -26.89 28.95
CA ALA A 34 1.38 -26.38 28.61
C ALA A 34 0.96 -27.11 27.34
N SER A 35 0.00 -28.03 27.47
CA SER A 35 -0.48 -28.84 26.36
C SER A 35 -1.01 -27.87 25.32
N THR A 36 -0.33 -27.77 24.18
CA THR A 36 -0.77 -26.96 23.05
C THR A 36 -2.21 -27.40 22.74
N PRO A 37 -3.21 -26.50 22.75
CA PRO A 37 -4.59 -26.88 22.50
C PRO A 37 -4.67 -27.59 21.14
N HIS A 38 -4.96 -28.89 21.14
CA HIS A 38 -5.10 -29.63 19.90
C HIS A 38 -6.46 -29.28 19.29
N PHE A 39 -6.47 -28.46 18.24
CA PHE A 39 -7.70 -28.10 17.55
C PHE A 39 -8.24 -29.32 16.79
N PRO A 40 -9.50 -29.71 17.01
CA PRO A 40 -10.05 -30.91 16.40
C PRO A 40 -10.26 -30.67 14.89
N VAL A 41 -10.14 -31.71 14.06
CA VAL A 41 -10.34 -31.62 12.59
C VAL A 41 -11.59 -30.84 12.15
N PRO A 42 -12.75 -30.94 12.84
CA PRO A 42 -13.92 -30.11 12.54
C PRO A 42 -13.68 -28.60 12.59
N TYR A 43 -12.78 -28.10 13.44
CA TYR A 43 -12.44 -26.66 13.50
C TYR A 43 -11.97 -26.15 12.13
N PHE A 44 -11.02 -26.84 11.51
CA PHE A 44 -10.46 -26.44 10.21
C PHE A 44 -11.39 -26.69 9.01
N LYS A 45 -12.51 -27.39 9.21
CA LYS A 45 -13.51 -27.66 8.17
C LYS A 45 -14.76 -26.79 8.33
N ALA A 46 -14.94 -26.17 9.48
CA ALA A 46 -16.08 -25.31 9.75
C ALA A 46 -15.96 -23.99 8.96
N PRO A 47 -17.07 -23.26 8.76
CA PRO A 47 -16.99 -21.87 8.32
C PRO A 47 -16.17 -21.03 9.31
N LEU A 48 -15.35 -20.13 8.80
CA LEU A 48 -14.57 -19.20 9.61
C LEU A 48 -15.50 -18.39 10.52
N SER A 49 -15.29 -18.48 11.83
CA SER A 49 -16.06 -17.74 12.82
C SER A 49 -15.47 -16.35 13.05
N SER A 50 -16.32 -15.32 13.12
CA SER A 50 -15.90 -13.95 13.40
C SER A 50 -15.99 -13.62 14.90
N ASN A 51 -15.19 -12.65 15.35
CA ASN A 51 -15.30 -12.08 16.69
C ASN A 51 -15.81 -10.64 16.60
N LYS A 52 -17.03 -10.40 17.10
CA LYS A 52 -17.68 -9.07 17.01
C LYS A 52 -16.89 -7.94 17.67
N ALA A 53 -16.22 -8.20 18.80
CA ALA A 53 -15.44 -7.18 19.49
C ALA A 53 -14.19 -6.78 18.70
N VAL A 54 -13.52 -7.76 18.05
CA VAL A 54 -12.39 -7.49 17.15
C VAL A 54 -12.84 -6.75 15.89
N GLU A 55 -13.95 -7.17 15.27
CA GLU A 55 -14.53 -6.45 14.11
C GLU A 55 -14.93 -5.01 14.49
N GLN A 56 -15.39 -4.79 15.73
CA GLN A 56 -15.72 -3.47 16.23
C GLN A 56 -14.49 -2.55 16.29
N LEU A 57 -13.35 -3.02 16.83
CA LEU A 57 -12.08 -2.25 16.83
C LEU A 57 -11.70 -1.79 15.42
N ILE A 58 -11.80 -2.70 14.46
CA ILE A 58 -11.52 -2.43 13.05
C ILE A 58 -12.45 -1.35 12.50
N SER A 59 -13.76 -1.51 12.71
CA SER A 59 -14.78 -0.65 12.11
C SER A 59 -14.81 0.78 12.65
N GLN A 60 -14.24 1.01 13.84
CA GLN A 60 -14.18 2.33 14.45
C GLN A 60 -13.18 3.26 13.75
N TYR A 61 -12.18 2.70 13.06
CA TYR A 61 -11.20 3.51 12.36
C TYR A 61 -11.79 4.15 11.11
N LYS A 62 -11.69 5.48 11.05
CA LYS A 62 -12.06 6.27 9.87
C LYS A 62 -10.80 6.64 9.12
N GLN A 63 -10.70 6.19 7.87
CA GLN A 63 -9.57 6.48 7.00
C GLN A 63 -9.44 7.99 6.74
N PRO A 64 -8.21 8.50 6.56
CA PRO A 64 -8.01 9.86 6.09
C PRO A 64 -8.58 10.00 4.67
N LYS A 65 -9.08 11.19 4.37
CA LYS A 65 -9.45 11.60 3.03
C LYS A 65 -8.21 11.61 2.14
N THR A 66 -8.40 11.27 0.87
CA THR A 66 -7.31 11.30 -0.11
C THR A 66 -6.94 12.74 -0.50
N ALA A 67 -5.77 12.90 -1.12
CA ALA A 67 -5.36 14.18 -1.72
C ALA A 67 -6.40 14.72 -2.72
N ASP A 68 -7.02 13.84 -3.52
CA ASP A 68 -8.07 14.23 -4.46
C ASP A 68 -9.35 14.67 -3.76
N GLU A 69 -9.78 13.97 -2.71
CA GLU A 69 -10.98 14.39 -1.97
C GLU A 69 -10.81 15.77 -1.33
N ILE A 70 -9.64 16.03 -0.73
CA ILE A 70 -9.35 17.35 -0.15
C ILE A 70 -9.22 18.42 -1.24
N THR A 71 -8.52 18.12 -2.33
CA THR A 71 -8.36 19.06 -3.46
C THR A 71 -9.72 19.36 -4.10
N SER A 72 -10.57 18.36 -4.31
CA SER A 72 -11.92 18.49 -4.87
C SER A 72 -12.80 19.42 -4.01
N MET A 73 -12.80 19.22 -2.68
CA MET A 73 -13.53 20.12 -1.76
C MET A 73 -13.04 21.57 -1.86
N GLU A 74 -11.73 21.77 -1.95
CA GLU A 74 -11.13 23.10 -1.98
C GLU A 74 -11.32 23.79 -3.33
N VAL A 75 -11.14 23.08 -4.44
CA VAL A 75 -11.45 23.58 -5.80
C VAL A 75 -12.93 23.96 -5.89
N LYS A 76 -13.84 23.10 -5.41
CA LYS A 76 -15.27 23.39 -5.39
C LYS A 76 -15.59 24.68 -4.63
N ARG A 77 -15.03 24.82 -3.41
CA ARG A 77 -15.19 26.01 -2.58
C ARG A 77 -14.70 27.27 -3.30
N GLN A 78 -13.49 27.23 -3.84
CA GLN A 78 -12.87 28.38 -4.52
C GLN A 78 -13.59 28.75 -5.81
N ILE A 79 -14.07 27.77 -6.59
CA ILE A 79 -14.86 28.05 -7.80
C ILE A 79 -16.18 28.74 -7.45
N LYS A 80 -16.84 28.29 -6.38
CA LYS A 80 -18.06 28.92 -5.89
C LYS A 80 -17.82 30.36 -5.43
N GLU A 81 -16.73 30.62 -4.71
CA GLU A 81 -16.37 31.95 -4.22
C GLU A 81 -15.93 32.90 -5.33
N LYS A 82 -15.09 32.44 -6.26
CA LYS A 82 -14.50 33.28 -7.31
C LYS A 82 -15.44 33.48 -8.50
N PHE A 83 -16.18 32.44 -8.90
CA PHE A 83 -16.99 32.44 -10.13
C PHE A 83 -18.49 32.33 -9.89
N GLY A 84 -18.94 32.15 -8.64
CA GLY A 84 -20.35 31.98 -8.31
C GLY A 84 -20.98 30.68 -8.85
N LYS A 85 -20.16 29.69 -9.24
CA LYS A 85 -20.61 28.42 -9.82
C LYS A 85 -20.51 27.29 -8.80
N ASP A 86 -21.57 26.49 -8.64
CA ASP A 86 -21.56 25.27 -7.82
C ASP A 86 -21.43 24.06 -8.75
N ILE A 87 -20.18 23.65 -8.99
CA ILE A 87 -19.85 22.52 -9.87
C ILE A 87 -19.17 21.41 -9.08
N ASP A 88 -19.23 20.20 -9.62
CA ASP A 88 -18.45 19.07 -9.14
C ASP A 88 -17.12 19.00 -9.92
N PRO A 89 -15.97 19.31 -9.29
CA PRO A 89 -14.68 19.35 -9.98
C PRO A 89 -14.15 17.96 -10.35
N ASP A 90 -14.72 16.87 -9.82
CA ASP A 90 -14.37 15.50 -10.22
C ASP A 90 -15.10 15.07 -11.51
N ASN A 91 -16.24 15.70 -11.80
CA ASN A 91 -17.07 15.47 -13.00
C ASN A 91 -17.10 16.67 -13.96
N THR A 92 -16.18 17.61 -13.77
CA THR A 92 -15.93 18.75 -14.66
C THR A 92 -14.47 18.70 -15.10
N TYR A 93 -14.20 18.97 -16.37
CA TYR A 93 -12.92 18.70 -17.01
C TYR A 93 -12.35 19.93 -17.68
N LEU A 94 -11.03 20.10 -17.54
CA LEU A 94 -10.24 20.91 -18.46
C LEU A 94 -10.02 20.09 -19.74
N VAL A 95 -10.57 20.56 -20.86
CA VAL A 95 -10.54 19.85 -22.14
C VAL A 95 -9.80 20.68 -23.18
N SER A 96 -8.81 20.06 -23.83
CA SER A 96 -8.09 20.63 -24.95
C SER A 96 -8.50 19.94 -26.24
N ILE A 97 -9.05 20.70 -27.18
CA ILE A 97 -9.59 20.23 -28.46
C ILE A 97 -8.71 20.79 -29.58
N GLN A 98 -8.23 19.92 -30.46
CA GLN A 98 -7.63 20.31 -31.73
C GLN A 98 -8.66 20.10 -32.83
N TYR A 99 -8.86 21.07 -33.73
CA TYR A 99 -9.95 21.01 -34.69
C TYR A 99 -9.57 21.57 -36.06
N ASP A 100 -10.32 21.13 -37.06
CA ASP A 100 -10.24 21.61 -38.44
C ASP A 100 -11.04 22.91 -38.58
N HIS A 101 -10.32 24.01 -38.82
CA HIS A 101 -10.91 25.33 -39.00
C HIS A 101 -10.99 25.74 -40.48
N ARG A 102 -10.59 24.87 -41.41
CA ARG A 102 -10.51 25.22 -42.85
C ARG A 102 -11.84 25.59 -43.48
N THR A 103 -12.95 25.09 -42.94
CA THR A 103 -14.29 25.37 -43.47
C THR A 103 -14.88 26.69 -42.95
N ASN A 104 -14.27 27.34 -41.94
CA ASN A 104 -14.77 28.55 -41.27
C ASN A 104 -16.27 28.51 -40.89
N THR A 105 -16.84 27.30 -40.76
CA THR A 105 -18.27 27.10 -40.52
C THR A 105 -18.43 26.04 -39.42
N PRO A 106 -18.97 26.40 -38.24
CA PRO A 106 -19.30 25.43 -37.20
C PRO A 106 -20.43 24.47 -37.62
N PRO A 107 -20.53 23.26 -37.03
CA PRO A 107 -19.65 22.73 -35.98
C PRO A 107 -18.28 22.34 -36.52
N TYR A 108 -17.23 22.69 -35.77
CA TYR A 108 -15.87 22.36 -36.14
C TYR A 108 -15.55 20.92 -35.79
N SER A 109 -15.06 20.16 -36.76
CA SER A 109 -14.70 18.78 -36.55
C SER A 109 -13.34 18.67 -35.86
N GLY A 110 -13.28 18.01 -34.70
CA GLY A 110 -12.08 17.99 -33.87
C GLY A 110 -11.81 16.68 -33.13
N VAL A 111 -10.72 16.68 -32.38
CA VAL A 111 -10.27 15.57 -31.55
C VAL A 111 -9.85 16.11 -30.19
N ILE A 112 -10.13 15.35 -29.13
CA ILE A 112 -9.72 15.70 -27.78
C ILE A 112 -8.30 15.18 -27.57
N VAL A 113 -7.37 16.08 -27.29
CA VAL A 113 -5.96 15.75 -27.05
C VAL A 113 -5.62 15.76 -25.55
N GLN A 114 -6.46 16.38 -24.73
CA GLN A 114 -6.37 16.32 -23.28
C GLN A 114 -7.75 16.41 -22.63
N LYS A 115 -8.00 15.59 -21.62
CA LYS A 115 -9.15 15.66 -20.72
C LYS A 115 -8.70 15.27 -19.31
N ILE A 116 -8.78 16.21 -18.39
CA ILE A 116 -8.37 16.03 -16.99
C ILE A 116 -9.40 16.70 -16.08
N SER A 117 -9.77 16.08 -14.96
CA SER A 117 -10.74 16.68 -14.03
C SER A 117 -10.17 17.96 -13.41
N LEU A 118 -11.02 18.89 -12.99
CA LEU A 118 -10.54 20.12 -12.34
C LEU A 118 -9.80 19.81 -11.03
N THR A 119 -10.19 18.76 -10.30
CA THR A 119 -9.45 18.26 -9.13
C THR A 119 -8.03 17.86 -9.48
N GLN A 120 -7.86 17.03 -10.52
CA GLN A 120 -6.54 16.55 -10.93
C GLN A 120 -5.70 17.67 -11.56
N ALA A 121 -6.31 18.56 -12.34
CA ALA A 121 -5.65 19.72 -12.91
C ALA A 121 -5.10 20.66 -11.81
N ALA A 122 -5.86 20.83 -10.73
CA ALA A 122 -5.45 21.57 -9.55
C ALA A 122 -4.29 20.89 -8.81
N ARG A 123 -4.41 19.59 -8.52
CA ARG A 123 -3.39 18.80 -7.80
C ARG A 123 -2.06 18.74 -8.56
N LEU A 124 -2.14 18.59 -9.89
CA LEU A 124 -0.98 18.48 -10.78
C LEU A 124 -0.51 19.82 -11.34
N ASN A 125 -1.08 20.94 -10.86
CA ASN A 125 -0.72 22.29 -11.25
C ASN A 125 -0.64 22.46 -12.77
N GLN A 126 -1.73 22.12 -13.45
CA GLN A 126 -1.80 22.06 -14.92
C GLN A 126 -1.75 23.47 -15.53
N GLN A 127 -0.54 24.00 -15.73
CA GLN A 127 -0.32 25.31 -16.37
C GLN A 127 -0.14 25.19 -17.89
N GLU A 128 0.64 24.20 -18.34
CA GLU A 128 0.95 24.02 -19.75
C GLU A 128 -0.26 23.48 -20.54
N GLU A 129 -0.41 23.96 -21.78
CA GLU A 129 -1.28 23.33 -22.77
C GLU A 129 -0.53 22.13 -23.44
N PRO A 130 -1.24 21.12 -23.97
CA PRO A 130 -0.59 20.01 -24.65
C PRO A 130 0.08 20.47 -25.96
N ASP A 131 0.99 19.66 -26.51
CA ASP A 131 1.56 19.93 -27.83
C ASP A 131 0.49 19.75 -28.92
N PHE A 132 0.18 20.84 -29.62
CA PHE A 132 -0.78 20.86 -30.72
C PHE A 132 -0.12 20.79 -32.11
N HIS A 133 1.18 20.49 -32.21
CA HIS A 133 1.93 20.29 -33.46
C HIS A 133 1.73 21.40 -34.49
N GLY A 134 1.85 22.65 -34.02
CA GLY A 134 1.74 23.85 -34.85
C GLY A 134 0.32 24.36 -35.08
N ALA A 135 -0.71 23.72 -34.52
CA ALA A 135 -2.06 24.30 -34.56
C ALA A 135 -2.14 25.59 -33.77
N ILE A 136 -2.85 26.58 -34.31
CA ILE A 136 -2.90 27.94 -33.78
C ILE A 136 -4.00 28.05 -32.73
N ARG A 137 -3.71 28.76 -31.64
CA ARG A 137 -4.69 29.01 -30.59
C ARG A 137 -5.82 29.87 -31.15
N SER A 138 -7.03 29.35 -31.15
CA SER A 138 -8.19 30.06 -31.64
C SER A 138 -8.98 30.70 -30.49
N LYS A 139 -9.64 31.82 -30.80
CA LYS A 139 -10.65 32.41 -29.90
C LYS A 139 -12.03 31.77 -30.08
N GLU A 140 -12.21 30.99 -31.14
CA GLU A 140 -13.46 30.31 -31.41
C GLU A 140 -13.61 29.09 -30.51
N ASP A 141 -14.74 29.03 -29.84
CA ASP A 141 -15.02 28.23 -28.65
C ASP A 141 -16.10 27.16 -28.89
N GLY A 142 -16.38 26.87 -30.17
CA GLY A 142 -17.27 25.82 -30.65
C GLY A 142 -18.42 26.34 -31.52
N PRO A 143 -19.46 25.51 -31.76
CA PRO A 143 -19.58 24.11 -31.34
C PRO A 143 -18.52 23.21 -32.00
N PHE A 144 -18.04 22.21 -31.26
CA PHE A 144 -17.11 21.18 -31.74
C PHE A 144 -17.82 19.84 -31.87
N GLU A 145 -17.61 19.14 -32.98
CA GLU A 145 -18.04 17.76 -33.18
C GLU A 145 -16.82 16.84 -33.16
N ILE A 146 -16.72 16.00 -32.12
CA ILE A 146 -15.57 15.14 -31.89
C ILE A 146 -15.63 13.93 -32.82
N ARG A 147 -14.57 13.77 -33.62
CA ARG A 147 -14.42 12.67 -34.58
C ARG A 147 -14.33 11.33 -33.86
N LYS A 148 -14.86 10.28 -34.50
CA LYS A 148 -14.71 8.88 -34.06
C LYS A 148 -13.25 8.44 -33.92
N SER A 149 -12.33 9.08 -34.62
CA SER A 149 -10.89 8.81 -34.53
C SER A 149 -10.22 9.39 -33.29
N SER A 150 -10.88 10.30 -32.58
CA SER A 150 -10.39 10.85 -31.31
C SER A 150 -10.13 9.74 -30.30
N LYS A 151 -8.89 9.63 -29.82
CA LYS A 151 -8.44 8.59 -28.88
C LYS A 151 -8.77 8.89 -27.42
N HIS A 152 -9.66 9.84 -27.17
CA HIS A 152 -10.06 10.28 -25.83
C HIS A 152 -10.78 9.23 -24.96
N THR A 153 -11.11 8.08 -25.54
CA THR A 153 -11.62 6.90 -24.84
C THR A 153 -10.52 5.93 -24.42
N ASP A 154 -9.30 6.10 -24.96
CA ASP A 154 -8.13 5.28 -24.58
C ASP A 154 -7.62 5.71 -23.19
N LYS A 155 -6.68 4.94 -22.62
CA LYS A 155 -6.05 5.32 -21.34
C LYS A 155 -5.17 6.57 -21.55
N PRO A 156 -5.44 7.70 -20.86
CA PRO A 156 -4.59 8.87 -20.97
C PRO A 156 -3.27 8.67 -20.22
N ASP A 157 -2.32 9.57 -20.47
CA ASP A 157 -1.15 9.74 -19.61
C ASP A 157 -1.51 10.39 -18.25
N ALA A 158 -0.49 10.63 -17.44
CA ALA A 158 -0.61 11.21 -16.11
C ALA A 158 -1.29 12.59 -16.04
N PHE A 159 -1.29 13.34 -17.15
CA PHE A 159 -1.83 14.69 -17.26
C PHE A 159 -3.12 14.71 -18.08
N GLY A 160 -3.76 13.55 -18.27
CA GLY A 160 -4.99 13.44 -19.05
C GLY A 160 -4.77 13.60 -20.55
N ARG A 161 -3.54 13.48 -21.06
CA ARG A 161 -3.23 13.64 -22.49
C ARG A 161 -3.45 12.32 -23.23
N PHE A 162 -4.01 12.39 -24.42
CA PHE A 162 -4.28 11.22 -25.26
C PHE A 162 -3.31 11.15 -26.44
N PRO A 163 -2.99 9.93 -26.92
CA PRO A 163 -2.31 9.77 -28.19
C PRO A 163 -3.11 10.45 -29.30
N ARG A 164 -2.44 11.15 -30.20
CA ARG A 164 -3.12 11.78 -31.32
C ARG A 164 -3.48 10.74 -32.38
N PRO A 165 -4.65 10.87 -33.03
CA PRO A 165 -4.93 10.05 -34.20
C PRO A 165 -3.98 10.38 -35.34
N ASN A 166 -3.73 9.40 -36.21
CA ASN A 166 -2.92 9.58 -37.41
C ASN A 166 -3.73 10.30 -38.51
N GLU A 167 -4.11 11.54 -38.23
CA GLU A 167 -4.89 12.41 -39.10
C GLU A 167 -4.24 13.80 -39.20
N THR A 168 -4.44 14.44 -40.34
CA THR A 168 -3.94 15.80 -40.62
C THR A 168 -5.10 16.77 -40.80
N GLY A 169 -4.81 18.07 -40.75
CA GLY A 169 -5.81 19.12 -41.00
C GLY A 169 -6.38 19.81 -39.77
N PHE A 170 -5.98 19.42 -38.55
CA PHE A 170 -6.32 20.16 -37.34
C PHE A 170 -5.44 21.41 -37.21
N THR A 171 -5.87 22.53 -37.79
CA THR A 171 -5.10 23.79 -37.86
C THR A 171 -5.27 24.68 -36.65
N SER A 172 -6.29 24.43 -35.83
CA SER A 172 -6.64 25.27 -34.69
C SER A 172 -6.79 24.44 -33.41
N HIS A 173 -6.62 25.10 -32.26
CA HIS A 173 -6.93 24.49 -30.97
C HIS A 173 -7.66 25.44 -30.03
N PHE A 174 -8.41 24.85 -29.10
CA PHE A 174 -9.14 25.53 -28.04
C PHE A 174 -9.03 24.73 -26.74
N GLN A 175 -8.95 25.44 -25.61
CA GLN A 175 -9.02 24.84 -24.28
C GLN A 175 -10.14 25.50 -23.48
N GLY A 176 -11.03 24.67 -22.95
CA GLY A 176 -12.17 25.12 -22.14
C GLY A 176 -12.47 24.17 -21.00
N ILE A 177 -13.46 24.55 -20.19
CA ILE A 177 -13.95 23.76 -19.07
C ILE A 177 -15.32 23.19 -19.44
N TYR A 178 -15.47 21.87 -19.35
CA TYR A 178 -16.67 21.17 -19.81
C TYR A 178 -17.11 20.12 -18.80
N THR A 179 -18.42 19.89 -18.71
CA THR A 179 -18.99 18.65 -18.16
C THR A 179 -19.04 17.58 -19.26
N GLU A 180 -19.38 16.34 -18.89
CA GLU A 180 -19.64 15.33 -19.93
C GLU A 180 -20.80 15.74 -20.84
N PRO A 181 -20.71 15.50 -22.16
CA PRO A 181 -21.85 15.67 -23.07
C PRO A 181 -23.03 14.77 -22.69
N GLN A 182 -24.24 15.19 -23.05
CA GLN A 182 -25.45 14.38 -22.83
C GLN A 182 -25.45 13.14 -23.73
N GLN A 183 -26.14 12.07 -23.33
CA GLN A 183 -26.15 10.80 -24.08
C GLN A 183 -26.63 10.94 -25.54
N GLY A 184 -27.52 11.89 -25.84
CA GLY A 184 -28.01 12.15 -27.20
C GLY A 184 -27.04 12.93 -28.10
N SER A 185 -25.99 13.51 -27.53
CA SER A 185 -24.99 14.35 -28.22
C SER A 185 -23.58 14.06 -27.69
N ALA A 186 -23.27 12.77 -27.49
CA ALA A 186 -22.06 12.29 -26.81
C ALA A 186 -20.73 12.80 -27.40
N ASN A 187 -20.74 13.28 -28.65
CA ASN A 187 -19.56 13.80 -29.34
C ASN A 187 -19.55 15.32 -29.48
N THR A 188 -20.55 16.03 -28.98
CA THR A 188 -20.68 17.49 -29.18
C THR A 188 -20.19 18.24 -27.95
N TYR A 189 -19.26 19.18 -28.15
CA TYR A 189 -18.74 20.08 -27.12
C TYR A 189 -19.07 21.51 -27.52
N ASP A 190 -20.00 22.13 -26.81
CA ASP A 190 -20.55 23.44 -27.15
C ASP A 190 -21.01 24.19 -25.90
N ALA A 191 -21.79 25.26 -26.05
CA ALA A 191 -22.28 26.04 -24.93
C ALA A 191 -23.18 25.25 -23.95
N SER A 192 -23.77 24.12 -24.35
CA SER A 192 -24.67 23.33 -23.51
C SER A 192 -23.95 22.51 -22.43
N ASN A 193 -22.70 22.13 -22.66
CA ASN A 193 -21.85 21.41 -21.71
C ASN A 193 -20.58 22.18 -21.31
N ARG A 194 -20.43 23.43 -21.77
CA ARG A 194 -19.34 24.32 -21.35
C ARG A 194 -19.70 25.01 -20.04
N VAL A 195 -18.75 25.01 -19.11
CA VAL A 195 -18.83 25.83 -17.90
C VAL A 195 -18.22 27.19 -18.22
N ASP A 196 -18.97 28.25 -17.91
CA ASP A 196 -18.57 29.65 -18.11
C ASP A 196 -17.51 30.09 -17.08
N ILE A 197 -16.33 29.48 -17.19
CA ILE A 197 -15.10 29.78 -16.46
C ILE A 197 -13.96 29.70 -17.49
N PRO A 198 -13.25 30.81 -17.78
CA PRO A 198 -12.12 30.77 -18.69
C PRO A 198 -11.03 29.82 -18.17
N ALA A 199 -10.50 28.95 -19.04
CA ALA A 199 -9.43 28.02 -18.67
C ALA A 199 -8.21 28.75 -18.08
N THR A 200 -7.89 29.95 -18.58
CA THR A 200 -6.81 30.80 -18.06
C THR A 200 -7.06 31.28 -16.64
N GLU A 201 -8.30 31.62 -16.29
CA GLU A 201 -8.65 32.09 -14.94
C GLU A 201 -8.67 30.95 -13.91
N PHE A 202 -9.10 29.75 -14.36
CA PHE A 202 -8.96 28.54 -13.55
C PHE A 202 -7.49 28.19 -13.32
N LYS A 203 -6.64 28.20 -14.35
CA LYS A 203 -5.20 27.96 -14.21
C LYS A 203 -4.51 28.97 -13.27
N GLN A 204 -4.89 30.24 -13.36
CA GLN A 204 -4.42 31.27 -12.43
C GLN A 204 -4.87 30.98 -11.00
N MET A 205 -6.14 30.60 -10.78
CA MET A 205 -6.62 30.17 -9.47
C MET A 205 -5.81 28.99 -8.93
N VAL A 206 -5.48 28.01 -9.77
CA VAL A 206 -4.64 26.88 -9.37
C VAL A 206 -3.24 27.33 -8.94
N TRP A 207 -2.63 28.23 -9.71
CA TRP A 207 -1.32 28.80 -9.40
C TRP A 207 -1.30 29.54 -8.06
N ASP A 208 -2.33 30.36 -7.81
CA ASP A 208 -2.41 31.22 -6.62
C ASP A 208 -2.63 30.43 -5.32
N ASN A 209 -3.29 29.26 -5.39
CA ASN A 209 -3.76 28.56 -4.18
C ASN A 209 -2.86 27.40 -3.69
N SER A 210 -1.96 26.87 -4.53
CA SER A 210 -0.99 25.82 -4.14
C SER A 210 -1.58 24.67 -3.29
N TYR A 211 -2.34 23.78 -3.91
CA TYR A 211 -3.20 22.79 -3.23
C TYR A 211 -2.51 21.74 -2.34
N LYS A 212 -1.17 21.69 -2.31
CA LYS A 212 -0.46 20.85 -1.33
C LYS A 212 -0.69 21.33 0.10
N SER A 213 -0.66 22.65 0.33
CA SER A 213 -0.73 23.22 1.68
C SER A 213 -2.04 22.88 2.41
N PRO A 214 -3.23 23.01 1.80
CA PRO A 214 -4.48 22.55 2.40
C PRO A 214 -4.48 21.06 2.78
N TYR A 215 -3.87 20.19 1.96
CA TYR A 215 -3.79 18.77 2.25
C TYR A 215 -2.82 18.44 3.40
N ASP A 216 -1.66 19.10 3.45
CA ASP A 216 -0.73 18.97 4.57
C ASP A 216 -1.39 19.38 5.90
N GLN A 217 -2.12 20.50 5.90
CA GLN A 217 -2.88 20.95 7.06
C GLN A 217 -3.96 19.95 7.45
N TYR A 218 -4.70 19.40 6.47
CA TYR A 218 -5.66 18.35 6.71
C TYR A 218 -5.02 17.13 7.40
N LEU A 219 -3.90 16.62 6.89
CA LEU A 219 -3.23 15.46 7.48
C LEU A 219 -2.71 15.75 8.90
N ASN A 220 -2.20 16.95 9.15
CA ASN A 220 -1.79 17.36 10.49
C ASN A 220 -2.95 17.39 11.49
N ASN A 221 -4.12 17.86 11.06
CA ASN A 221 -5.33 17.88 11.88
C ASN A 221 -5.96 16.48 12.04
N TYR A 222 -5.90 15.68 10.98
CA TYR A 222 -6.38 14.32 10.96
C TYR A 222 -5.64 13.49 12.01
N TRP A 223 -4.31 13.53 12.05
CA TRP A 223 -3.49 12.81 13.02
C TRP A 223 -3.46 13.51 14.38
N ASN A 224 -4.52 13.29 15.15
CA ASN A 224 -4.66 13.70 16.55
C ASN A 224 -4.70 12.47 17.46
N GLY A 225 -4.81 12.65 18.78
CA GLY A 225 -4.82 11.54 19.74
C GLY A 225 -5.88 10.47 19.44
N ASN A 226 -7.07 10.87 18.98
CA ASN A 226 -8.17 9.94 18.72
C ASN A 226 -7.93 9.10 17.46
N SER A 227 -7.47 9.70 16.36
CA SER A 227 -7.20 8.94 15.12
C SER A 227 -5.95 8.07 15.22
N ARG A 228 -4.92 8.51 15.95
CA ARG A 228 -3.73 7.70 16.27
C ARG A 228 -4.13 6.46 17.07
N HIS A 229 -4.93 6.65 18.12
CA HIS A 229 -5.45 5.54 18.91
C HIS A 229 -6.32 4.60 18.07
N ALA A 230 -7.31 5.14 17.33
CA ALA A 230 -8.19 4.34 16.48
C ALA A 230 -7.43 3.55 15.42
N TYR A 231 -6.38 4.11 14.81
CA TYR A 231 -5.52 3.38 13.87
C TYR A 231 -4.83 2.22 14.56
N SER A 232 -4.19 2.47 15.70
CA SER A 232 -3.42 1.45 16.44
C SER A 232 -4.31 0.28 16.84
N GLU A 233 -5.53 0.59 17.31
CA GLU A 233 -6.55 -0.40 17.67
C GLU A 233 -7.04 -1.21 16.47
N ALA A 234 -7.31 -0.54 15.35
CA ALA A 234 -7.73 -1.22 14.12
C ALA A 234 -6.61 -2.09 13.54
N ALA A 235 -5.35 -1.66 13.58
CA ALA A 235 -4.20 -2.44 13.16
C ALA A 235 -4.02 -3.69 14.03
N ARG A 236 -4.16 -3.54 15.36
CA ARG A 236 -4.15 -4.66 16.31
C ARG A 236 -5.29 -5.64 16.05
N GLY A 237 -6.51 -5.14 15.83
CA GLY A 237 -7.66 -5.96 15.48
C GLY A 237 -7.48 -6.71 14.16
N ALA A 238 -6.97 -6.04 13.12
CA ALA A 238 -6.67 -6.64 11.82
C ALA A 238 -5.60 -7.73 11.94
N PHE A 239 -4.56 -7.52 12.76
CA PHE A 239 -3.53 -8.49 13.06
C PHE A 239 -4.08 -9.74 13.78
N LEU A 240 -4.92 -9.56 14.80
CA LEU A 240 -5.60 -10.66 15.49
C LEU A 240 -6.52 -11.46 14.56
N LYS A 241 -7.28 -10.75 13.71
CA LYS A 241 -8.12 -11.39 12.70
C LYS A 241 -7.28 -12.18 11.69
N ALA A 242 -6.17 -11.62 11.23
CA ALA A 242 -5.25 -12.29 10.31
C ALA A 242 -4.63 -13.55 10.90
N SER A 243 -4.27 -13.56 12.19
CA SER A 243 -3.73 -14.76 12.85
C SER A 243 -4.79 -15.85 12.99
N HIS A 244 -6.04 -15.47 13.26
CA HIS A 244 -7.15 -16.41 13.32
C HIS A 244 -7.48 -17.01 11.95
N VAL A 245 -7.58 -16.17 10.91
CA VAL A 245 -7.83 -16.60 9.53
C VAL A 245 -6.75 -17.57 9.06
N GLN A 246 -5.47 -17.20 9.22
CA GLN A 246 -4.35 -18.01 8.75
C GLN A 246 -4.16 -19.30 9.57
N HIS A 247 -4.53 -19.30 10.86
CA HIS A 247 -4.56 -20.56 11.61
C HIS A 247 -5.69 -21.47 11.10
N HIS A 248 -6.87 -20.91 10.85
CA HIS A 248 -8.03 -21.67 10.37
C HIS A 248 -7.80 -22.25 8.96
N ASP A 249 -7.11 -21.53 8.07
CA ASP A 249 -6.74 -22.02 6.73
C ASP A 249 -5.46 -22.89 6.70
N LYS A 250 -4.82 -23.08 7.86
CA LYS A 250 -3.59 -23.86 8.09
C LYS A 250 -2.31 -23.27 7.51
N SER A 251 -2.29 -22.00 7.11
CA SER A 251 -1.06 -21.29 6.73
C SER A 251 -0.24 -20.80 7.94
N LEU A 252 -0.84 -20.78 9.14
CA LEU A 252 -0.19 -20.44 10.40
C LEU A 252 -0.35 -21.56 11.43
N THR A 253 0.70 -21.89 12.16
CA THR A 253 0.63 -22.92 13.23
C THR A 253 -0.03 -22.37 14.49
N GLU A 254 -0.45 -23.25 15.41
CA GLU A 254 -1.00 -22.81 16.70
C GLU A 254 0.04 -22.05 17.55
N ASN A 255 1.31 -22.49 17.55
CA ASN A 255 2.38 -21.80 18.27
C ASN A 255 2.55 -20.37 17.72
N ASP A 256 2.54 -20.21 16.41
CA ASP A 256 2.61 -18.88 15.77
C ASP A 256 1.39 -18.02 16.09
N ARG A 257 0.18 -18.62 16.12
CA ARG A 257 -1.04 -17.92 16.53
C ARG A 257 -0.97 -17.46 17.99
N GLN A 258 -0.38 -18.25 18.88
CA GLN A 258 -0.17 -17.87 20.29
C GLN A 258 0.84 -16.74 20.43
N ILE A 259 1.95 -16.78 19.69
CA ILE A 259 2.89 -15.64 19.60
C ILE A 259 2.13 -14.40 19.12
N ALA A 260 1.30 -14.51 18.08
CA ALA A 260 0.48 -13.39 17.60
C ALA A 260 -0.46 -12.84 18.69
N MET A 261 -1.14 -13.70 19.46
CA MET A 261 -1.98 -13.27 20.58
C MET A 261 -1.16 -12.49 21.63
N GLY A 262 0.04 -12.97 21.98
CA GLY A 262 0.95 -12.29 22.90
C GLY A 262 1.47 -10.96 22.37
N VAL A 263 1.80 -10.87 21.07
CA VAL A 263 2.17 -9.62 20.39
C VAL A 263 1.06 -8.57 20.51
N ALA A 264 -0.21 -9.00 20.39
CA ALA A 264 -1.38 -8.15 20.58
C ALA A 264 -1.66 -7.77 22.04
N GLY A 265 -0.88 -8.28 23.00
CA GLY A 265 -1.06 -8.04 24.43
C GLY A 265 -2.26 -8.80 25.02
N MET A 266 -2.69 -9.89 24.36
CA MET A 266 -3.80 -10.69 24.85
C MET A 266 -3.35 -11.66 25.94
N PRO A 267 -4.18 -11.96 26.95
CA PRO A 267 -3.87 -12.96 27.97
C PRO A 267 -3.61 -14.34 27.36
N ALA A 268 -2.62 -15.06 27.90
CA ALA A 268 -2.19 -16.37 27.38
C ALA A 268 -3.28 -17.47 27.48
N ASP A 269 -4.26 -17.31 28.37
CA ASP A 269 -5.38 -18.23 28.57
C ASP A 269 -6.57 -17.97 27.62
N LYS A 270 -6.51 -16.90 26.81
CA LYS A 270 -7.59 -16.50 25.90
C LYS A 270 -7.36 -17.01 24.49
N SER A 271 -8.44 -17.43 23.85
CA SER A 271 -8.50 -17.67 22.40
C SER A 271 -9.13 -16.49 21.67
N TYR A 272 -8.87 -16.36 20.36
CA TYR A 272 -9.47 -15.32 19.52
C TYR A 272 -11.00 -15.25 19.66
N LEU A 273 -11.69 -16.40 19.67
CA LEU A 273 -13.16 -16.45 19.75
C LEU A 273 -13.69 -16.10 21.15
N SER A 274 -12.86 -16.20 22.18
CA SER A 274 -13.24 -15.86 23.57
C SER A 274 -13.00 -14.39 23.94
N LEU A 275 -12.30 -13.64 23.08
CA LEU A 275 -12.02 -12.22 23.31
C LEU A 275 -13.33 -11.43 23.37
N ASN A 276 -13.45 -10.57 24.37
CA ASN A 276 -14.56 -9.64 24.52
C ASN A 276 -14.06 -8.18 24.59
N GLN A 277 -15.00 -7.23 24.68
CA GLN A 277 -14.67 -5.80 24.70
C GLN A 277 -13.77 -5.41 25.89
N ASN A 278 -13.95 -6.03 27.06
CA ASN A 278 -13.14 -5.72 28.23
C ASN A 278 -11.70 -6.19 28.05
N ASP A 279 -11.49 -7.36 27.42
CA ASP A 279 -10.15 -7.88 27.09
C ASP A 279 -9.42 -6.93 26.13
N LEU A 280 -10.13 -6.40 25.13
CA LEU A 280 -9.56 -5.51 24.11
C LEU A 280 -9.35 -4.07 24.60
N THR A 281 -10.10 -3.59 25.59
CA THR A 281 -9.96 -2.19 26.07
C THR A 281 -8.93 -2.03 27.20
N GLN A 282 -8.33 -3.13 27.68
CA GLN A 282 -7.23 -3.03 28.65
C GLN A 282 -6.02 -2.31 28.04
N PRO A 283 -5.27 -1.53 28.85
CA PRO A 283 -3.99 -0.99 28.44
C PRO A 283 -3.07 -2.10 27.91
N TYR A 284 -2.34 -1.80 26.83
CA TYR A 284 -1.40 -2.74 26.25
C TYR A 284 -0.37 -3.22 27.28
N LYS A 285 -0.18 -4.53 27.36
CA LYS A 285 0.84 -5.15 28.20
C LYS A 285 1.70 -6.05 27.33
N ALA A 286 2.97 -5.70 27.21
CA ALA A 286 3.94 -6.53 26.51
C ALA A 286 4.11 -7.89 27.21
N ASP A 287 4.16 -8.96 26.42
CA ASP A 287 4.55 -10.27 26.93
C ASP A 287 6.06 -10.27 27.21
N PRO A 288 6.51 -10.50 28.47
CA PRO A 288 7.92 -10.45 28.82
C PRO A 288 8.76 -11.55 28.15
N ASN A 289 8.14 -12.60 27.59
CA ASN A 289 8.84 -13.66 26.85
C ASN A 289 9.02 -13.32 25.37
N LEU A 290 8.34 -12.29 24.88
CA LEU A 290 8.42 -11.88 23.48
C LEU A 290 9.36 -10.67 23.31
N GLU A 291 10.08 -10.64 22.20
CA GLU A 291 10.84 -9.48 21.73
C GLU A 291 10.39 -9.13 20.32
N THR A 292 9.75 -7.96 20.17
CA THR A 292 9.33 -7.44 18.87
C THR A 292 10.32 -6.43 18.35
N LYS A 293 10.74 -6.59 17.09
CA LYS A 293 11.57 -5.62 16.38
C LYS A 293 10.98 -5.28 15.01
N PHE A 294 10.97 -3.99 14.68
CA PHE A 294 10.64 -3.57 13.33
C PHE A 294 11.80 -3.85 12.39
N LEU A 295 11.49 -4.41 11.23
CA LEU A 295 12.49 -4.74 10.24
C LEU A 295 13.19 -3.48 9.74
N THR A 296 14.47 -3.63 9.47
CA THR A 296 15.22 -2.74 8.60
C THR A 296 15.85 -3.57 7.48
N PHE A 297 16.04 -2.95 6.33
CA PHE A 297 16.79 -3.54 5.22
C PHE A 297 17.99 -2.67 4.94
N LYS A 298 19.19 -3.20 5.19
CA LYS A 298 20.46 -2.45 5.09
C LYS A 298 20.40 -1.08 5.80
N GLY A 299 19.81 -1.05 6.99
CA GLY A 299 19.66 0.15 7.82
C GLY A 299 18.44 1.03 7.51
N PHE A 300 17.71 0.77 6.43
CA PHE A 300 16.48 1.52 6.11
C PHE A 300 15.28 0.96 6.89
N PRO A 301 14.58 1.78 7.70
CA PRO A 301 13.42 1.32 8.46
C PRO A 301 12.25 0.90 7.57
N MET A 302 11.57 -0.17 7.97
CA MET A 302 10.38 -0.68 7.27
C MET A 302 9.13 -0.55 8.14
N ARG A 303 7.95 -0.57 7.51
CA ARG A 303 6.64 -0.77 8.16
C ARG A 303 6.26 -2.25 8.26
N ALA A 304 7.21 -3.08 8.66
CA ALA A 304 7.04 -4.50 8.93
C ALA A 304 7.82 -4.86 10.20
N PHE A 305 7.42 -5.89 10.91
CA PHE A 305 8.10 -6.30 12.13
C PHE A 305 8.11 -7.81 12.28
N TYR A 306 9.02 -8.31 13.11
CA TYR A 306 9.02 -9.69 13.56
C TYR A 306 9.04 -9.74 15.08
N THR A 307 8.58 -10.85 15.65
CA THR A 307 8.63 -11.11 17.07
C THR A 307 9.31 -12.45 17.33
N GLN A 308 10.32 -12.45 18.18
CA GLN A 308 10.96 -13.66 18.66
C GLN A 308 10.38 -14.04 20.02
N ASP A 309 9.98 -15.29 20.18
CA ASP A 309 9.79 -15.90 21.48
C ASP A 309 11.17 -16.26 22.05
N LYS A 310 11.55 -15.60 23.15
CA LYS A 310 12.86 -15.76 23.79
C LYS A 310 13.03 -17.12 24.45
N THR A 311 11.94 -17.83 24.72
CA THR A 311 11.98 -19.14 25.37
C THR A 311 12.23 -20.26 24.37
N THR A 312 11.58 -20.19 23.20
CA THR A 312 11.67 -21.23 22.16
C THR A 312 12.62 -20.87 21.02
N GLY A 313 12.98 -19.60 20.86
CA GLY A 313 13.75 -19.08 19.74
C GLY A 313 12.92 -18.86 18.46
N ARG A 314 11.66 -19.33 18.44
CA ARG A 314 10.73 -19.22 17.31
C ARG A 314 10.45 -17.77 16.96
N VAL A 315 10.32 -17.49 15.66
CA VAL A 315 10.11 -16.13 15.14
C VAL A 315 8.80 -16.07 14.35
N LEU A 316 7.99 -15.05 14.63
CA LEU A 316 6.80 -14.68 13.87
C LEU A 316 7.06 -13.40 13.10
N LEU A 317 7.07 -13.47 11.77
CA LEU A 317 7.14 -12.32 10.87
C LEU A 317 5.74 -11.77 10.58
N TYR A 318 5.60 -10.44 10.57
CA TYR A 318 4.42 -9.72 10.09
C TYR A 318 4.77 -8.78 8.93
N LEU A 319 4.17 -9.05 7.77
CA LEU A 319 4.23 -8.26 6.54
C LEU A 319 2.84 -7.69 6.23
N PRO A 320 2.48 -6.51 6.77
CA PRO A 320 1.14 -5.95 6.57
C PRO A 320 0.81 -5.71 5.11
N GLY A 321 -0.44 -5.94 4.72
CA GLY A 321 -0.91 -5.74 3.35
C GLY A 321 -0.78 -6.95 2.41
N GLN A 322 -0.08 -8.00 2.83
CA GLN A 322 -0.04 -9.27 2.12
C GLN A 322 -1.32 -10.08 2.39
N ALA A 323 -1.68 -10.96 1.46
CA ALA A 323 -2.82 -11.88 1.62
C ALA A 323 -2.64 -12.82 2.83
N SER A 324 -1.41 -13.31 3.05
CA SER A 324 -0.98 -14.06 4.23
C SER A 324 0.09 -13.25 4.96
N PRO A 325 -0.30 -12.30 5.83
CA PRO A 325 0.65 -11.35 6.40
C PRO A 325 1.48 -11.92 7.55
N LEU A 326 1.20 -13.14 8.04
CA LEU A 326 1.93 -13.74 9.17
C LEU A 326 2.68 -15.00 8.71
N LYS A 327 3.92 -15.16 9.15
CA LYS A 327 4.70 -16.36 8.86
C LYS A 327 5.64 -16.72 10.01
N GLY A 328 5.56 -17.97 10.46
CA GLY A 328 6.44 -18.54 11.48
C GLY A 328 7.75 -19.10 10.90
N PHE A 329 8.82 -19.01 11.67
CA PHE A 329 10.16 -19.53 11.37
C PHE A 329 10.81 -20.08 12.64
N ASP A 330 11.73 -21.04 12.50
CA ASP A 330 12.41 -21.60 13.66
C ASP A 330 13.54 -20.70 14.17
N SER A 331 14.02 -19.76 13.33
CA SER A 331 15.00 -18.75 13.73
C SER A 331 14.96 -17.48 12.87
N LYS A 332 15.59 -16.39 13.36
CA LYS A 332 15.80 -15.15 12.60
C LYS A 332 16.57 -15.38 11.30
N LYS A 333 17.55 -16.30 11.32
CA LYS A 333 18.36 -16.64 10.13
C LYS A 333 17.51 -17.26 9.03
N GLU A 334 16.58 -18.15 9.38
CA GLU A 334 15.65 -18.75 8.42
C GLU A 334 14.67 -17.73 7.86
N MET A 335 14.14 -16.83 8.71
CA MET A 335 13.31 -15.71 8.26
C MET A 335 14.04 -14.83 7.25
N ASN A 336 15.28 -14.42 7.55
CA ASN A 336 16.09 -13.58 6.68
C ASN A 336 16.44 -14.29 5.36
N LYS A 337 16.75 -15.58 5.41
CA LYS A 337 16.98 -16.41 4.22
C LYS A 337 15.72 -16.48 3.35
N TRP A 338 14.55 -16.66 3.96
CA TRP A 338 13.28 -16.67 3.23
C TRP A 338 12.99 -15.31 2.59
N LEU A 339 13.16 -14.20 3.32
CA LEU A 339 12.99 -12.84 2.78
C LEU A 339 13.94 -12.57 1.61
N ALA A 340 15.20 -12.98 1.71
CA ALA A 340 16.16 -12.88 0.62
C ALA A 340 15.74 -13.71 -0.61
N GLU A 341 15.15 -14.89 -0.41
CA GLU A 341 14.61 -15.68 -1.51
C GLU A 341 13.42 -14.97 -2.18
N GLN A 342 12.52 -14.36 -1.39
CA GLN A 342 11.39 -13.60 -1.95
C GLN A 342 11.87 -12.42 -2.81
N MET A 343 12.98 -11.77 -2.42
CA MET A 343 13.57 -10.66 -3.18
C MET A 343 14.03 -11.03 -4.60
N LYS A 344 14.13 -12.31 -4.95
CA LYS A 344 14.45 -12.72 -6.32
C LYS A 344 13.27 -12.53 -7.27
N ASP A 345 12.05 -12.62 -6.74
CA ASP A 345 10.81 -12.41 -7.50
C ASP A 345 10.61 -10.91 -7.81
N PRO A 346 10.56 -10.50 -9.09
CA PRO A 346 10.30 -9.12 -9.46
C PRO A 346 8.95 -8.58 -8.93
N GLN A 347 7.92 -9.41 -8.81
CA GLN A 347 6.62 -8.96 -8.29
C GLN A 347 6.68 -8.65 -6.79
N PHE A 348 7.35 -9.52 -6.02
CA PHE A 348 7.59 -9.27 -4.61
C PHE A 348 8.40 -8.00 -4.40
N VAL A 349 9.44 -7.74 -5.21
CA VAL A 349 10.29 -6.55 -5.07
C VAL A 349 9.51 -5.25 -5.23
N GLU A 350 8.57 -5.18 -6.17
CA GLU A 350 7.75 -3.97 -6.34
C GLU A 350 6.84 -3.73 -5.13
N SER A 351 6.27 -4.80 -4.56
CA SER A 351 5.50 -4.70 -3.30
C SER A 351 6.39 -4.41 -2.09
N PHE A 352 7.62 -4.92 -2.08
CA PHE A 352 8.58 -4.75 -0.99
C PHE A 352 9.04 -3.30 -0.86
N LYS A 353 9.21 -2.60 -1.99
CA LYS A 353 9.53 -1.16 -2.01
C LYS A 353 8.47 -0.33 -1.25
N LEU A 354 7.23 -0.80 -1.15
CA LEU A 354 6.15 -0.10 -0.43
C LEU A 354 6.31 -0.11 1.10
N TYR A 355 7.16 -0.96 1.67
CA TYR A 355 7.41 -0.97 3.12
C TYR A 355 8.31 0.17 3.59
N PHE A 356 8.97 0.86 2.68
CA PHE A 356 9.86 1.98 2.98
C PHE A 356 9.12 3.30 2.88
N ARG A 357 9.72 4.32 3.51
CA ARG A 357 9.20 5.67 3.46
C ARG A 357 9.35 6.19 2.03
N PRO A 358 8.35 6.90 1.49
CA PRO A 358 8.44 7.45 0.15
C PRO A 358 9.68 8.31 -0.12
N GLU A 359 10.18 9.03 0.89
CA GLU A 359 11.39 9.86 0.77
C GLU A 359 12.70 9.06 0.68
N ASP A 360 12.71 7.80 1.14
CA ASP A 360 13.90 6.95 1.08
C ASP A 360 14.09 6.33 -0.32
N LEU A 361 13.04 6.29 -1.13
CA LEU A 361 13.10 5.77 -2.50
C LEU A 361 13.73 6.82 -3.42
N GLY A 362 14.51 6.32 -4.37
CA GLY A 362 15.33 7.13 -5.25
C GLY A 362 14.51 8.13 -6.04
N ASN A 363 15.12 9.28 -6.26
CA ASN A 363 14.73 10.20 -7.33
C ASN A 363 15.98 10.55 -8.12
N GLU A 364 15.81 10.92 -9.38
CA GLU A 364 16.93 11.20 -10.29
C GLU A 364 17.80 12.41 -9.88
N PHE A 365 17.44 13.14 -8.80
CA PHE A 365 18.12 14.35 -8.39
C PHE A 365 18.93 14.24 -7.08
N LEU A 366 18.71 13.26 -6.20
CA LEU A 366 19.35 13.25 -4.87
C LEU A 366 20.22 12.03 -4.55
N SER A 367 19.95 10.84 -5.10
CA SER A 367 20.83 9.66 -5.01
C SER A 367 20.09 8.42 -5.53
N LYS A 368 20.82 7.36 -5.84
CA LYS A 368 20.26 5.99 -5.83
C LYS A 368 19.64 5.76 -4.44
N GLY A 369 18.32 5.71 -4.34
CA GLY A 369 17.62 5.51 -3.07
C GLY A 369 17.45 4.02 -2.75
N ILE A 370 16.56 3.71 -1.83
CA ILE A 370 16.32 2.33 -1.38
C ILE A 370 15.81 1.43 -2.51
N ASP A 371 15.15 1.97 -3.53
CA ASP A 371 14.75 1.27 -4.75
C ASP A 371 15.94 0.67 -5.50
N ALA A 372 16.97 1.50 -5.77
CA ALA A 372 18.18 1.06 -6.43
C ALA A 372 18.99 0.09 -5.56
N LEU A 373 18.95 0.25 -4.22
CA LEU A 373 19.58 -0.69 -3.30
C LEU A 373 18.87 -2.05 -3.29
N VAL A 374 17.53 -2.06 -3.33
CA VAL A 374 16.72 -3.27 -3.46
C VAL A 374 17.01 -3.96 -4.80
N ASP A 375 16.99 -3.22 -5.92
CA ASP A 375 17.25 -3.77 -7.24
C ASP A 375 18.69 -4.32 -7.36
N ASN A 376 19.68 -3.60 -6.83
CA ASN A 376 21.05 -4.08 -6.78
C ASN A 376 21.18 -5.35 -5.92
N THR A 377 20.50 -5.39 -4.77
CA THR A 377 20.53 -6.58 -3.90
C THR A 377 19.87 -7.77 -4.57
N ARG A 378 18.75 -7.58 -5.28
CA ARG A 378 18.12 -8.61 -6.11
C ARG A 378 19.08 -9.13 -7.17
N ASN A 379 19.79 -8.25 -7.88
CA ASN A 379 20.79 -8.65 -8.88
C ASN A 379 21.93 -9.46 -8.25
N VAL A 380 22.42 -9.07 -7.07
CA VAL A 380 23.43 -9.83 -6.31
C VAL A 380 22.91 -11.21 -5.90
N LEU A 381 21.65 -11.29 -5.43
CA LEU A 381 21.03 -12.56 -5.02
C LEU A 381 20.75 -13.51 -6.19
N ASN A 382 20.51 -12.95 -7.39
CA ASN A 382 20.32 -13.69 -8.65
C ASN A 382 21.62 -13.96 -9.40
N GLY A 383 22.74 -13.37 -8.98
CA GLY A 383 24.04 -13.58 -9.61
C GLY A 383 24.63 -14.95 -9.32
N ASP A 384 25.79 -15.21 -9.92
CA ASP A 384 26.46 -16.52 -9.86
C ASP A 384 27.02 -16.90 -8.48
N LEU A 385 26.89 -16.02 -7.47
CA LEU A 385 27.40 -16.27 -6.13
C LEU A 385 26.55 -17.38 -5.46
N PRO A 386 27.12 -18.56 -5.14
CA PRO A 386 26.36 -19.65 -4.57
C PRO A 386 25.72 -19.27 -3.23
N ALA A 387 24.53 -19.79 -2.95
CA ALA A 387 23.80 -19.52 -1.70
C ALA A 387 24.63 -19.87 -0.43
N SER A 388 25.48 -20.90 -0.50
CA SER A 388 26.39 -21.26 0.58
C SER A 388 27.49 -20.21 0.84
N THR A 389 27.92 -19.50 -0.21
CA THR A 389 28.86 -18.38 -0.07
C THR A 389 28.16 -17.15 0.49
N GLN A 390 26.92 -16.86 0.04
CA GLN A 390 26.10 -15.77 0.61
C GLN A 390 25.88 -15.98 2.12
N GLU A 391 25.63 -17.22 2.53
CA GLU A 391 25.49 -17.58 3.95
C GLU A 391 26.80 -17.39 4.74
N LYS A 392 27.95 -17.76 4.18
CA LYS A 392 29.27 -17.52 4.81
C LYS A 392 29.62 -16.05 4.94
N LEU A 393 29.10 -15.21 4.04
CA LEU A 393 29.24 -13.75 4.10
C LEU A 393 28.26 -13.09 5.08
N GLY A 394 27.45 -13.88 5.79
CA GLY A 394 26.51 -13.38 6.81
C GLY A 394 25.30 -12.65 6.24
N TYR A 395 24.95 -12.85 4.96
CA TYR A 395 23.81 -12.15 4.34
C TYR A 395 22.49 -12.39 5.08
N PHE A 396 22.32 -13.58 5.63
CA PHE A 396 21.11 -14.02 6.30
C PHE A 396 21.17 -13.87 7.82
N ASP A 397 22.29 -13.41 8.38
CA ASP A 397 22.40 -13.13 9.80
C ASP A 397 21.68 -11.81 10.13
N GLU A 398 21.30 -11.62 11.39
CA GLU A 398 20.77 -10.34 11.87
C GLU A 398 21.86 -9.26 11.73
N GLY A 399 21.55 -8.14 11.08
CA GLY A 399 22.52 -7.12 10.71
C GLY A 399 23.17 -7.31 9.32
N GLY A 400 22.84 -8.41 8.62
CA GLY A 400 23.25 -8.66 7.23
C GLY A 400 22.41 -7.86 6.23
N LEU A 401 21.55 -8.56 5.46
CA LEU A 401 20.58 -7.89 4.58
C LEU A 401 19.43 -7.26 5.38
N PHE A 402 18.97 -7.97 6.41
CA PHE A 402 17.86 -7.59 7.27
C PHE A 402 18.31 -7.50 8.73
N ASP A 403 17.77 -6.53 9.44
CA ASP A 403 18.02 -6.32 10.87
C ASP A 403 16.72 -5.87 11.57
N GLY A 404 16.75 -5.66 12.89
CA GLY A 404 15.62 -5.25 13.69
C GLY A 404 15.89 -4.03 14.58
N GLN A 405 14.97 -3.08 14.59
CA GLN A 405 14.90 -2.00 15.58
C GLN A 405 13.94 -2.40 16.70
N VAL A 406 14.44 -2.48 17.93
CA VAL A 406 13.61 -2.73 19.12
C VAL A 406 12.66 -1.56 19.33
N VAL A 407 11.41 -1.88 19.63
CA VAL A 407 10.37 -0.90 19.96
C VAL A 407 9.96 -1.08 21.40
N GLN A 408 9.81 0.02 22.11
CA GLN A 408 9.21 0.03 23.45
C GLN A 408 7.71 0.27 23.33
N GLY A 409 6.91 -0.51 24.06
CA GLY A 409 5.45 -0.37 24.04
C GLY A 409 4.78 -1.19 22.95
N SER A 410 3.61 -0.73 22.49
CA SER A 410 2.79 -1.46 21.52
C SER A 410 3.41 -1.40 20.12
N PRO A 411 3.64 -2.53 19.43
CA PRO A 411 4.10 -2.50 18.05
C PRO A 411 3.08 -1.87 17.09
N PHE A 412 1.80 -1.80 17.48
CA PHE A 412 0.75 -1.17 16.67
C PHE A 412 0.77 0.35 16.77
N GLU A 413 1.23 0.91 17.90
CA GLU A 413 1.48 2.35 18.03
C GLU A 413 2.70 2.78 17.22
N GLU A 414 3.78 1.98 17.20
CA GLU A 414 4.91 2.25 16.31
C GLU A 414 4.51 2.12 14.83
N LEU A 415 3.70 1.12 14.47
CA LEU A 415 3.19 0.97 13.11
C LEU A 415 2.34 2.19 12.70
N GLN A 416 1.53 2.71 13.62
CA GLN A 416 0.79 3.95 13.45
C GLN A 416 1.74 5.12 13.19
N HIS A 417 2.72 5.32 14.07
CA HIS A 417 3.66 6.43 13.98
C HIS A 417 4.41 6.42 12.64
N ARG A 418 4.97 5.27 12.24
CA ARG A 418 5.62 5.13 10.93
C ARG A 418 4.66 5.41 9.78
N THR A 419 3.41 4.94 9.85
CA THR A 419 2.40 5.20 8.81
C THR A 419 2.03 6.67 8.72
N GLU A 420 1.92 7.39 9.84
CA GLU A 420 1.69 8.84 9.85
C GLU A 420 2.84 9.60 9.19
N VAL A 421 4.09 9.28 9.57
CA VAL A 421 5.29 9.89 8.98
C VAL A 421 5.32 9.66 7.47
N ASP A 422 5.08 8.41 7.04
CA ASP A 422 5.11 8.04 5.62
C ASP A 422 4.00 8.72 4.83
N LEU A 423 2.80 8.86 5.41
CA LEU A 423 1.68 9.51 4.75
C LEU A 423 1.94 11.00 4.56
N LYS A 424 2.55 11.65 5.56
CA LYS A 424 2.96 13.06 5.46
C LYS A 424 4.10 13.27 4.47
N SER A 425 5.08 12.36 4.42
CA SER A 425 6.19 12.43 3.46
C SER A 425 5.71 12.17 2.02
N ALA A 426 4.71 11.28 1.85
CA ALA A 426 4.13 10.95 0.54
C ALA A 426 3.52 12.17 -0.18
N THR A 427 3.07 13.18 0.57
CA THR A 427 2.43 14.39 0.02
C THR A 427 3.29 15.09 -1.04
N ARG A 428 4.62 15.06 -0.89
CA ARG A 428 5.55 15.64 -1.87
C ARG A 428 5.42 15.02 -3.27
N PHE A 429 5.02 13.75 -3.34
CA PHE A 429 4.87 13.02 -4.60
C PHE A 429 3.45 13.05 -5.15
N GLN A 430 2.49 13.57 -4.38
CA GLN A 430 1.08 13.63 -4.77
C GLN A 430 0.71 14.95 -5.46
N PHE A 431 1.54 15.99 -5.32
CA PHE A 431 1.27 17.34 -5.83
C PHE A 431 2.44 17.85 -6.69
N VAL A 432 2.11 18.63 -7.72
CA VAL A 432 3.11 19.41 -8.46
C VAL A 432 3.16 20.83 -7.88
N LEU A 433 4.31 21.26 -7.40
CA LEU A 433 4.50 22.59 -6.82
C LEU A 433 4.81 23.61 -7.91
N ASN A 434 4.49 24.90 -7.69
CA ASN A 434 4.75 25.99 -8.64
C ASN A 434 6.23 26.03 -9.11
N ARG A 435 7.17 25.79 -8.20
CA ARG A 435 8.62 25.74 -8.51
C ARG A 435 9.02 24.56 -9.41
N ASP A 436 8.20 23.51 -9.44
CA ASP A 436 8.49 22.24 -10.11
C ASP A 436 7.72 22.10 -11.45
N VAL A 437 6.85 23.05 -11.81
CA VAL A 437 5.98 22.98 -13.01
C VAL A 437 6.79 22.83 -14.31
N ASN A 438 7.91 23.55 -14.45
CA ASN A 438 8.76 23.49 -15.65
C ASN A 438 9.78 22.34 -15.59
N ALA A 439 9.89 21.70 -14.43
CA ALA A 439 10.78 20.57 -14.25
C ALA A 439 10.02 19.35 -14.78
N LYS A 440 10.43 18.80 -15.94
CA LYS A 440 9.90 17.55 -16.55
C LYS A 440 9.87 16.33 -15.59
N THR A 441 10.40 16.53 -14.39
CA THR A 441 10.38 15.78 -13.13
C THR A 441 8.99 15.24 -12.75
N ALA A 442 7.88 15.95 -13.02
CA ALA A 442 6.53 15.54 -12.58
C ALA A 442 6.04 14.16 -13.11
N PHE A 443 6.49 13.74 -14.31
CA PHE A 443 5.99 12.53 -14.99
C PHE A 443 6.31 11.20 -14.27
N LYS A 444 7.36 11.14 -13.44
CA LYS A 444 7.74 9.91 -12.70
C LYS A 444 6.99 9.74 -11.38
N TYR A 445 6.43 10.83 -10.83
CA TYR A 445 5.78 10.83 -9.51
C TYR A 445 4.30 10.40 -9.55
N LEU A 446 3.67 10.27 -10.71
CA LEU A 446 2.25 9.89 -10.73
C LEU A 446 1.99 8.42 -10.33
N ASN A 447 2.95 7.53 -10.56
CA ASN A 447 2.90 6.15 -10.02
C ASN A 447 2.90 6.15 -8.48
N TRP A 448 3.38 7.22 -7.87
CA TRP A 448 3.47 7.40 -6.43
C TRP A 448 2.19 7.92 -5.78
N ALA A 449 1.28 8.53 -6.53
CA ALA A 449 -0.01 8.97 -6.00
C ALA A 449 -0.83 7.83 -5.38
N LYS A 450 -0.59 6.59 -5.84
CA LYS A 450 -1.19 5.35 -5.33
C LYS A 450 -0.72 4.96 -3.91
N TYR A 451 0.40 5.52 -3.43
CA TYR A 451 1.04 5.10 -2.18
C TYR A 451 0.24 5.51 -0.95
N GLY A 452 -0.42 6.67 -0.94
CA GLY A 452 -1.18 7.13 0.24
C GLY A 452 -2.24 6.14 0.74
N LEU A 453 -2.89 5.40 -0.18
CA LEU A 453 -3.84 4.33 0.16
C LEU A 453 -3.15 3.01 0.52
N LEU A 454 -2.02 2.70 -0.13
CA LEU A 454 -1.20 1.52 0.18
C LEU A 454 -0.53 1.62 1.55
N LEU A 455 -0.34 2.84 2.10
CA LEU A 455 0.15 3.02 3.46
C LEU A 455 -0.86 2.54 4.53
N LEU A 456 -2.15 2.45 4.19
CA LEU A 456 -3.21 1.92 5.07
C LEU A 456 -3.36 0.39 4.98
N ALA A 457 -2.43 -0.28 4.29
CA ALA A 457 -2.43 -1.72 4.06
C ALA A 457 -2.52 -2.64 5.30
N PRO A 458 -2.04 -2.26 6.50
CA PRO A 458 -2.25 -3.06 7.72
C PRO A 458 -3.72 -3.36 8.02
N LEU A 459 -4.66 -2.59 7.44
CA LEU A 459 -6.10 -2.77 7.59
C LEU A 459 -6.76 -3.55 6.43
N GLY A 460 -5.99 -4.06 5.47
CA GLY A 460 -6.51 -4.67 4.22
C GLY A 460 -7.43 -5.87 4.44
N ILE A 461 -7.15 -6.74 5.42
CA ILE A 461 -8.00 -7.89 5.81
C ILE A 461 -9.32 -7.44 6.47
N ALA A 462 -9.32 -6.21 6.97
CA ALA A 462 -10.37 -5.60 7.78
C ALA A 462 -11.35 -4.77 6.93
N PHE A 463 -10.87 -4.25 5.78
CA PHE A 463 -11.65 -3.47 4.84
C PHE A 463 -11.59 -4.13 3.46
N PRO A 464 -12.60 -4.92 3.06
CA PRO A 464 -12.60 -5.66 1.79
C PRO A 464 -12.25 -4.82 0.55
N PRO A 465 -12.70 -3.55 0.40
CA PRO A 465 -12.28 -2.72 -0.74
C PRO A 465 -10.77 -2.41 -0.76
N LEU A 466 -10.12 -2.23 0.41
CA LEU A 466 -8.67 -2.06 0.51
C LEU A 466 -7.93 -3.39 0.31
N GLY A 467 -8.43 -4.48 0.91
CA GLY A 467 -7.86 -5.82 0.74
C GLY A 467 -7.82 -6.27 -0.72
N ILE A 468 -8.86 -5.94 -1.51
CA ILE A 468 -8.93 -6.25 -2.94
C ILE A 468 -7.92 -5.39 -3.74
N ALA A 469 -7.76 -4.11 -3.42
CA ALA A 469 -6.76 -3.25 -4.05
C ALA A 469 -5.32 -3.69 -3.76
N LEU A 470 -5.05 -4.22 -2.57
CA LEU A 470 -3.72 -4.73 -2.16
C LEU A 470 -3.43 -6.12 -2.73
N THR A 471 -4.41 -7.03 -2.71
CA THR A 471 -4.27 -8.39 -3.24
C THR A 471 -4.01 -8.38 -4.75
N ALA A 472 -4.62 -7.43 -5.48
CA ALA A 472 -4.36 -7.20 -6.91
C ALA A 472 -2.91 -6.82 -7.24
N THR A 473 -2.12 -6.34 -6.26
CA THR A 473 -0.68 -6.07 -6.44
C THR A 473 0.21 -7.26 -6.10
N SER A 474 -0.29 -8.25 -5.34
CA SER A 474 0.51 -9.35 -4.77
C SER A 474 0.15 -10.75 -5.27
N THR A 475 -0.96 -10.95 -6.01
CA THR A 475 -1.35 -12.28 -6.50
C THR A 475 -0.68 -12.62 -7.83
N ALA A 476 0.26 -13.56 -7.78
CA ALA A 476 0.59 -14.42 -8.90
C ALA A 476 -0.67 -15.18 -9.34
N VAL A 477 -1.30 -14.75 -10.44
CA VAL A 477 -1.95 -15.52 -11.54
C VAL A 477 -2.86 -14.57 -12.32
N GLY A 478 -2.51 -14.31 -13.59
CA GLY A 478 -3.49 -14.15 -14.68
C GLY A 478 -4.19 -12.79 -14.87
N THR A 479 -3.70 -12.08 -15.89
CA THR A 479 -4.37 -11.07 -16.75
C THR A 479 -4.44 -9.61 -16.28
N ALA A 480 -4.16 -8.74 -17.26
CA ALA A 480 -3.97 -7.29 -17.19
C ALA A 480 -5.20 -6.45 -16.74
N GLN A 481 -6.25 -7.07 -16.20
CA GLN A 481 -7.52 -6.40 -15.88
C GLN A 481 -7.58 -5.78 -14.48
N LEU A 482 -6.66 -6.12 -13.56
CA LEU A 482 -6.71 -5.63 -12.17
C LEU A 482 -6.06 -4.26 -11.95
N GLY A 483 -5.09 -3.85 -12.79
CA GLY A 483 -4.53 -2.50 -12.77
C GLY A 483 -5.53 -1.40 -13.14
N ILE A 484 -6.63 -1.78 -13.80
CA ILE A 484 -7.76 -0.92 -14.18
C ILE A 484 -8.77 -0.80 -13.02
N GLY A 485 -8.88 -1.81 -12.16
CA GLY A 485 -9.82 -1.83 -11.02
C GLY A 485 -9.43 -0.89 -9.88
N ILE A 486 -8.14 -0.82 -9.52
CA ILE A 486 -7.62 0.13 -8.51
C ILE A 486 -7.81 1.57 -8.99
N ASP A 487 -7.51 1.83 -10.26
CA ASP A 487 -7.70 3.14 -10.88
C ASP A 487 -9.19 3.50 -10.99
N SER A 488 -10.07 2.56 -11.34
CA SER A 488 -11.51 2.80 -11.49
C SER A 488 -12.24 2.96 -10.16
N TYR A 489 -11.81 2.26 -9.10
CA TYR A 489 -12.35 2.39 -7.75
C TYR A 489 -11.91 3.71 -7.08
N ILE A 490 -10.63 4.06 -7.20
CA ILE A 490 -10.10 5.34 -6.70
C ILE A 490 -10.74 6.53 -7.42
N HIS A 491 -11.01 6.42 -8.72
CA HIS A 491 -11.68 7.46 -9.51
C HIS A 491 -13.21 7.29 -9.63
N ARG A 492 -13.83 6.42 -8.81
CA ARG A 492 -15.30 6.18 -8.77
C ARG A 492 -15.98 6.06 -10.14
N ARG A 493 -15.36 5.37 -11.11
CA ARG A 493 -15.95 5.19 -12.44
C ARG A 493 -17.15 4.22 -12.41
N PRO A 494 -18.19 4.42 -13.24
CA PRO A 494 -19.36 3.55 -13.27
C PRO A 494 -18.99 2.08 -13.53
N GLY A 495 -19.50 1.15 -12.71
CA GLY A 495 -19.29 -0.31 -12.87
C GLY A 495 -18.05 -0.90 -12.17
N ALA A 496 -17.30 -0.09 -11.40
CA ALA A 496 -16.16 -0.56 -10.62
C ALA A 496 -16.53 -1.61 -9.56
N ASP A 497 -17.73 -1.53 -9.00
CA ASP A 497 -18.32 -2.43 -8.01
C ASP A 497 -18.63 -3.84 -8.57
N LYS A 498 -19.10 -3.93 -9.82
CA LYS A 498 -19.40 -5.21 -10.50
C LYS A 498 -18.15 -6.04 -10.81
N LEU A 499 -17.07 -5.40 -11.24
CA LEU A 499 -15.79 -6.08 -11.54
C LEU A 499 -15.09 -6.60 -10.27
N ILE A 500 -15.41 -6.02 -9.12
CA ILE A 500 -14.88 -6.37 -7.80
C ILE A 500 -15.62 -7.57 -7.19
N GLY A 501 -16.94 -7.65 -7.34
CA GLY A 501 -17.77 -8.67 -6.68
C GLY A 501 -17.63 -10.10 -7.22
N GLU A 502 -17.31 -10.27 -8.51
CA GLU A 502 -17.23 -11.61 -9.13
C GLU A 502 -15.84 -12.28 -8.98
N GLY A 503 -14.77 -11.49 -8.76
CA GLY A 503 -13.40 -11.99 -8.62
C GLY A 503 -12.97 -12.35 -7.19
N SER A 504 -13.53 -11.71 -6.17
CA SER A 504 -13.06 -11.81 -4.78
C SER A 504 -13.41 -13.12 -4.07
N VAL A 505 -14.38 -13.89 -4.56
CA VAL A 505 -14.85 -15.12 -3.89
C VAL A 505 -14.04 -16.36 -4.31
N LYS A 506 -13.35 -16.33 -5.46
CA LYS A 506 -12.61 -17.51 -5.99
C LYS A 506 -11.11 -17.54 -5.69
N THR A 507 -10.52 -16.43 -5.25
CA THR A 507 -9.05 -16.30 -5.07
C THR A 507 -8.56 -16.62 -3.65
N LEU A 508 -9.46 -16.97 -2.72
CA LEU A 508 -9.13 -17.35 -1.34
C LEU A 508 -8.63 -18.81 -1.19
N LEU A 509 -8.29 -19.50 -2.28
CA LEU A 509 -7.66 -20.83 -2.23
C LEU A 509 -6.13 -20.67 -2.32
N PRO A 510 -5.36 -20.89 -1.24
CA PRO A 510 -3.92 -20.76 -1.28
C PRO A 510 -3.28 -21.90 -2.08
N VAL A 511 -2.53 -21.56 -3.14
CA VAL A 511 -1.53 -22.45 -3.73
C VAL A 511 -0.24 -22.28 -2.95
N PHE A 512 -0.09 -23.03 -1.86
CA PHE A 512 1.19 -23.28 -1.20
C PHE A 512 1.43 -24.79 -1.11
N THR A 513 1.76 -25.40 -2.24
CA THR A 513 2.32 -26.76 -2.29
C THR A 513 3.61 -26.76 -3.08
N SER A 514 4.64 -26.14 -2.54
CA SER A 514 6.02 -26.32 -3.01
C SER A 514 6.98 -25.97 -1.88
N GLY A 515 7.05 -26.85 -0.88
CA GLY A 515 7.96 -26.66 0.24
C GLY A 515 7.91 -27.68 1.37
N LEU A 516 7.34 -28.87 1.19
CA LEU A 516 7.54 -30.02 2.09
C LEU A 516 7.55 -31.30 1.25
N GLY A 517 8.60 -32.10 1.42
CA GLY A 517 8.82 -33.31 0.63
C GLY A 517 7.79 -34.40 0.89
N ASN A 518 7.46 -35.14 -0.19
CA ASN A 518 6.98 -36.52 -0.23
C ASN A 518 6.18 -37.06 0.97
N ALA A 519 4.86 -36.85 0.97
CA ALA A 519 3.89 -37.88 1.33
C ALA A 519 2.47 -37.43 0.93
N PHE A 520 1.71 -38.38 0.36
CA PHE A 520 0.29 -38.35 -0.04
C PHE A 520 -0.02 -37.95 -1.49
N LYS A 521 -0.38 -38.99 -2.27
CA LYS A 521 -0.88 -38.96 -3.64
C LYS A 521 -2.22 -38.19 -3.73
N PRO A 522 -2.49 -37.47 -4.84
CA PRO A 522 -3.76 -36.76 -5.04
C PRO A 522 -4.88 -37.73 -5.44
N LEU A 523 -6.02 -37.65 -4.74
CA LEU A 523 -7.29 -38.17 -5.21
C LEU A 523 -7.90 -37.15 -6.18
N SER A 524 -7.74 -37.41 -7.48
CA SER A 524 -8.40 -36.69 -8.56
C SER A 524 -9.74 -37.35 -8.89
N SER A 525 -10.86 -36.71 -8.57
CA SER A 525 -12.13 -36.87 -9.28
C SER A 525 -13.15 -35.79 -8.90
N ALA A 526 -14.00 -35.42 -9.86
CA ALA A 526 -15.16 -34.52 -9.79
C ALA A 526 -14.95 -33.03 -10.11
N ILE A 527 -14.60 -32.73 -11.37
CA ILE A 527 -15.17 -31.57 -12.09
C ILE A 527 -15.54 -32.03 -13.50
N SER A 528 -16.75 -32.58 -13.66
CA SER A 528 -17.40 -32.79 -14.95
C SER A 528 -18.92 -32.88 -14.78
N ALA A 529 -19.55 -31.73 -14.61
CA ALA A 529 -20.97 -31.50 -14.89
C ALA A 529 -21.16 -29.98 -14.86
N TRP A 530 -22.06 -29.45 -15.69
CA TRP A 530 -22.30 -28.02 -15.98
C TRP A 530 -21.60 -27.47 -17.22
N ALA A 531 -21.70 -28.23 -18.32
CA ALA A 531 -21.76 -27.69 -19.67
C ALA A 531 -22.69 -28.57 -20.52
N SER A 532 -24.00 -28.53 -20.21
CA SER A 532 -25.06 -28.85 -21.18
C SER A 532 -26.39 -28.27 -20.73
N LYS A 533 -27.05 -27.56 -21.67
CA LYS A 533 -28.37 -26.87 -21.57
C LYS A 533 -28.26 -25.55 -20.80
N THR A 534 -28.48 -24.37 -21.36
CA THR A 534 -29.24 -23.88 -22.54
C THR A 534 -28.65 -22.54 -22.96
#